data_AF-A0A3S1RWQ3-F1
#
_entry.id   AF-A0A3S1RWQ3-F1
#
_cell.length_a   1.000
_cell.length_b   1.000
_cell.length_c   1.000
_cell.angle_alpha   90.00
_cell.angle_beta   90.00
_cell.angle_gamma   90.00
#
_symmetry.space_group_name_H-M   'P 1'
#
loop_
_entity.id
_entity.type
_entity.pdbx_description
1 polymer ?
#
loop_
_entity_poly.entity_id
_entity_poly.type
_entity_poly.pdbx_seq_one_letter_code
_entity_poly.pdbx_strand_id
1 'polypeptide(L)'
;VRRMRPDHSWDDIARFLKQRGLGWSPERLRRAVKWMVTEGMADAALLRKSPPRLPEDRLMTLVAGIHSSNPQLTLREIAGQLERLHERTPHGGTKWAPSSVKNLLDRAKRNGLLSEA
;
A
#
# COMPACT_ATOMS: atom_id res chain seq x y z
N VAL A 1 -11.94 -0.91 -4.85
CA VAL A 1 -11.25 -1.74 -5.87
C VAL A 1 -10.98 -0.97 -7.16
N ARG A 2 -12.01 -0.41 -7.82
CA ARG A 2 -11.88 0.34 -9.10
C ARG A 2 -10.94 1.56 -9.06
N ARG A 3 -10.82 2.22 -7.90
CA ARG A 3 -9.85 3.33 -7.66
C ARG A 3 -8.40 2.89 -7.41
N MET A 4 -8.15 1.60 -7.13
CA MET A 4 -6.82 1.10 -6.75
C MET A 4 -6.19 0.20 -7.83
N ARG A 5 -6.99 -0.37 -8.73
CA ARG A 5 -6.51 -1.17 -9.85
C ARG A 5 -6.36 -0.29 -11.09
N PRO A 6 -5.37 -0.55 -11.96
CA PRO A 6 -4.41 -1.67 -11.91
C PRO A 6 -3.15 -1.42 -11.03
N ASP A 7 -2.99 -0.23 -10.46
CA ASP A 7 -1.76 0.22 -9.79
C ASP A 7 -1.40 -0.55 -8.51
N HIS A 8 -2.38 -1.15 -7.84
CA HIS A 8 -2.20 -1.90 -6.59
C HIS A 8 -2.44 -3.39 -6.80
N SER A 9 -1.66 -4.20 -6.09
CA SER A 9 -1.84 -5.65 -6.10
C SER A 9 -3.13 -6.05 -5.38
N TRP A 10 -3.62 -7.26 -5.63
CA TRP A 10 -4.77 -7.79 -4.91
C TRP A 10 -4.50 -7.94 -3.41
N ASP A 11 -3.24 -8.17 -3.03
CA ASP A 11 -2.80 -8.26 -1.64
C ASP A 11 -2.90 -6.91 -0.92
N ASP A 12 -2.50 -5.82 -1.59
CA ASP A 12 -2.64 -4.46 -1.08
C ASP A 12 -4.10 -4.09 -0.83
N ILE A 13 -4.97 -4.41 -1.78
CA ILE A 13 -6.38 -4.09 -1.71
C ILE A 13 -7.05 -4.91 -0.60
N ALA A 14 -6.71 -6.19 -0.46
CA ALA A 14 -7.21 -7.04 0.62
C ALA A 14 -6.78 -6.52 1.99
N ARG A 15 -5.52 -6.09 2.14
CA ARG A 15 -5.01 -5.51 3.40
C ARG A 15 -5.68 -4.18 3.73
N PHE A 16 -5.88 -3.31 2.73
CA PHE A 16 -6.63 -2.06 2.90
C PHE A 16 -8.09 -2.30 3.29
N LEU A 17 -8.76 -3.28 2.68
CA LEU A 17 -10.12 -3.67 3.05
C LEU A 17 -10.17 -4.19 4.49
N LYS A 18 -9.20 -5.02 4.88
CA LYS A 18 -9.09 -5.54 6.25
C LYS A 18 -8.94 -4.43 7.29
N GLN A 19 -8.16 -3.38 6.99
CA GLN A 19 -8.04 -2.20 7.86
C GLN A 19 -9.35 -1.42 8.03
N ARG A 20 -10.27 -1.52 7.05
CA ARG A 20 -11.62 -0.91 7.12
C ARG A 20 -12.68 -1.86 7.71
N GLY A 21 -12.26 -2.96 8.33
CA GLY A 21 -13.15 -3.98 8.91
C GLY A 21 -13.71 -4.99 7.91
N LEU A 22 -13.30 -4.95 6.64
CA LEU A 22 -13.78 -5.86 5.60
C LEU A 22 -12.77 -6.99 5.37
N GLY A 23 -13.00 -8.15 5.98
CA GLY A 23 -12.10 -9.31 5.95
C GLY A 23 -12.06 -10.08 4.63
N TRP A 24 -11.57 -9.47 3.56
CA TRP A 24 -11.38 -10.13 2.26
C TRP A 24 -9.97 -10.71 2.13
N SER A 25 -9.84 -11.97 1.69
CA SER A 25 -8.56 -12.49 1.21
C SER A 25 -8.28 -12.06 -0.23
N PRO A 26 -7.01 -11.95 -0.65
CA PRO A 26 -6.64 -11.55 -2.00
C PRO A 26 -7.27 -12.45 -3.08
N GLU A 27 -7.29 -13.76 -2.86
CA GLU A 27 -7.86 -14.72 -3.81
C GLU A 27 -9.38 -14.64 -3.89
N ARG A 28 -10.05 -14.43 -2.74
CA ARG A 28 -11.51 -14.29 -2.70
C ARG A 28 -11.94 -13.00 -3.38
N LEU A 29 -11.18 -11.93 -3.20
CA LEU A 29 -11.39 -10.65 -3.88
C LEU A 29 -11.17 -10.78 -5.40
N ARG A 30 -10.09 -11.44 -5.83
CA ARG A 30 -9.83 -11.68 -7.26
C ARG A 30 -10.95 -12.51 -7.91
N ARG A 31 -11.45 -13.56 -7.24
CA ARG A 31 -12.57 -14.38 -7.74
C ARG A 31 -13.86 -13.57 -7.87
N ALA A 32 -14.20 -12.77 -6.86
CA ALA A 32 -15.39 -11.91 -6.90
C ALA A 32 -15.33 -10.91 -8.05
N VAL A 33 -14.16 -10.26 -8.26
CA VAL A 33 -13.99 -9.33 -9.39
C VAL A 33 -14.03 -10.05 -10.73
N LYS A 34 -13.44 -11.23 -10.84
CA LYS A 34 -13.54 -12.03 -12.07
C LYS A 34 -15.00 -12.35 -12.42
N TRP A 35 -15.81 -12.74 -11.43
CA TRP A 35 -17.23 -13.01 -11.63
C TRP A 35 -17.99 -11.75 -12.07
N MET A 36 -17.76 -10.61 -11.41
CA MET A 36 -18.38 -9.33 -11.82
C MET A 36 -17.98 -8.88 -13.23
N VAL A 37 -16.76 -9.18 -13.69
CA VAL A 37 -16.33 -8.90 -15.07
C VAL A 37 -17.07 -9.80 -16.06
N THR A 38 -17.22 -11.09 -15.74
CA THR A 38 -18.00 -12.03 -16.57
C THR A 38 -19.45 -11.59 -16.71
N GLU A 39 -20.05 -11.08 -15.64
CA GLU A 39 -21.42 -10.55 -15.62
C GLU A 39 -21.53 -9.12 -16.21
N GLY A 40 -20.46 -8.54 -16.75
CA GLY A 40 -20.46 -7.18 -17.32
C GLY A 40 -20.61 -6.04 -16.30
N MET A 41 -20.58 -6.35 -15.01
CA MET A 41 -20.73 -5.39 -13.91
C MET A 41 -19.43 -4.66 -13.54
N ALA A 42 -18.28 -5.14 -14.05
CA ALA A 42 -16.97 -4.57 -13.78
C ALA A 42 -16.07 -4.58 -15.02
N ASP A 43 -15.16 -3.60 -15.08
CA ASP A 43 -14.24 -3.44 -16.20
C ASP A 43 -13.14 -4.50 -16.20
N ALA A 44 -12.90 -5.16 -17.34
CA ALA A 44 -11.88 -6.19 -17.49
C ALA A 44 -10.45 -5.67 -17.24
N ALA A 45 -10.20 -4.36 -17.40
CA ALA A 45 -8.94 -3.72 -17.06
C ALA A 45 -8.55 -3.94 -15.59
N LEU A 46 -9.53 -4.18 -14.70
CA LEU A 46 -9.30 -4.50 -13.29
C LEU A 46 -8.60 -5.85 -13.10
N LEU A 47 -8.54 -6.72 -14.10
CA LEU A 47 -7.83 -8.00 -14.04
C LEU A 47 -6.40 -7.94 -14.60
N ARG A 48 -6.01 -6.85 -15.29
CA ARG A 48 -4.66 -6.71 -15.89
C ARG A 48 -3.55 -6.86 -14.86
N LYS A 49 -2.51 -7.64 -15.13
CA LYS A 49 -1.38 -7.83 -14.21
C LYS A 49 -0.88 -6.46 -13.71
N SER A 50 -0.82 -6.26 -12.39
CA SER A 50 -0.15 -5.07 -11.84
C SER A 50 1.32 -5.10 -12.28
N PRO A 51 1.92 -3.96 -12.64
CA PRO A 51 3.36 -3.90 -12.85
C PRO A 51 4.07 -4.42 -11.60
N PRO A 52 5.18 -5.17 -11.75
CA PRO A 52 5.96 -5.64 -10.62
C PRO A 52 6.42 -4.43 -9.81
N ARG A 53 5.94 -4.32 -8.57
CA ARG A 53 6.48 -3.37 -7.60
C ARG A 53 7.45 -4.14 -6.72
N LEU A 54 8.65 -3.58 -6.50
CA LEU A 54 9.49 -4.12 -5.44
C LEU A 54 8.73 -3.93 -4.11
N PRO A 55 8.87 -4.83 -3.13
CA PRO A 55 8.25 -4.67 -1.82
C PRO A 55 8.53 -3.29 -1.19
N GLU A 56 9.69 -2.72 -1.50
CA GLU A 56 10.10 -1.37 -1.12
C GLU A 56 9.27 -0.26 -1.77
N ASP A 57 8.77 -0.41 -3.00
CA ASP A 57 7.95 0.60 -3.67
C ASP A 57 6.59 0.79 -2.99
N ARG A 58 6.02 -0.30 -2.48
CA ARG A 58 4.77 -0.27 -1.71
C ARG A 58 4.98 0.45 -0.38
N LEU A 59 6.04 0.08 0.35
CA LEU A 59 6.37 0.70 1.64
C LEU A 59 6.72 2.18 1.47
N MET A 60 7.45 2.53 0.41
CA MET A 60 7.75 3.90 0.03
C MET A 60 6.47 4.72 -0.21
N THR A 61 5.52 4.18 -0.99
CA THR A 61 4.23 4.84 -1.25
C THR A 61 3.41 5.03 0.03
N LEU A 62 3.37 4.01 0.90
CA LEU A 62 2.61 4.06 2.16
C LEU A 62 3.18 5.10 3.13
N VAL A 63 4.50 5.10 3.30
CA VAL A 63 5.21 6.04 4.17
C VAL A 63 5.07 7.48 3.65
N ALA A 64 5.16 7.68 2.33
CA ALA A 64 4.89 8.97 1.70
C ALA A 64 3.46 9.46 1.97
N GLY A 65 2.45 8.58 1.84
CA GLY A 65 1.06 8.90 2.12
C GLY A 65 0.80 9.29 3.59
N ILE A 66 1.37 8.55 4.54
CA ILE A 66 1.28 8.86 5.98
C ILE A 66 1.90 10.23 6.28
N HIS A 67 3.10 10.50 5.76
CA HIS A 67 3.80 11.77 5.95
C HIS A 67 3.08 12.94 5.30
N SER A 68 2.61 12.78 4.05
CA SER A 68 1.86 13.84 3.35
C SER A 68 0.54 14.19 4.07
N SER A 69 -0.10 13.20 4.69
CA SER A 69 -1.35 13.43 5.45
C SER A 69 -1.08 14.05 6.82
N ASN A 70 0.14 13.93 7.36
CA ASN A 70 0.51 14.41 8.70
C ASN A 70 1.98 14.90 8.71
N PRO A 71 2.28 16.06 8.11
CA PRO A 71 3.67 16.52 7.95
C PRO A 71 4.37 16.85 9.27
N GLN A 72 3.63 16.98 10.37
CA GLN A 72 4.16 17.24 11.70
C GLN A 72 4.58 15.96 12.46
N LEU A 73 4.23 14.77 11.96
CA LEU A 73 4.60 13.53 12.64
C LEU A 73 6.10 13.30 12.57
N THR A 74 6.68 12.94 13.71
CA THR A 74 8.07 12.52 13.76
C THR A 74 8.25 11.16 13.08
N LEU A 75 9.47 10.90 12.60
CA LEU A 75 9.83 9.60 12.00
C LEU A 75 9.54 8.41 12.93
N ARG A 76 9.65 8.63 14.25
CA ARG A 76 9.37 7.62 15.27
C ARG A 76 7.87 7.33 15.40
N GLU A 77 7.02 8.35 15.27
CA GLU A 77 5.57 8.17 15.30
C GLU A 77 5.06 7.47 14.04
N ILE A 78 5.64 7.81 12.88
CA ILE A 78 5.35 7.10 11.62
C ILE A 78 5.76 5.62 11.74
N ALA A 79 6.93 5.33 12.32
CA ALA A 79 7.36 3.95 12.61
C ALA A 79 6.35 3.21 13.50
N GLY A 80 5.92 3.80 14.62
CA GLY A 80 4.91 3.20 15.49
C GLY A 80 3.54 3.05 14.83
N GLN A 81 3.18 3.90 13.86
CA GLN A 81 1.98 3.71 13.06
C GLN A 81 2.11 2.50 12.11
N LEU A 82 3.26 2.32 11.44
CA LEU A 82 3.50 1.13 10.60
C LEU A 82 3.45 -0.16 11.41
N GLU A 83 4.00 -0.16 12.62
CA GLU A 83 3.93 -1.29 13.55
C GLU A 83 2.47 -1.61 13.94
N ARG A 84 1.66 -0.60 14.28
CA ARG A 84 0.22 -0.77 14.59
C ARG A 84 -0.59 -1.28 13.40
N LEU A 85 -0.19 -0.93 12.18
CA LEU A 85 -0.78 -1.45 10.95
C LEU A 85 -0.30 -2.87 10.60
N HIS A 86 0.55 -3.47 11.44
CA HIS A 86 1.19 -4.77 11.26
C HIS A 86 2.00 -4.84 9.95
N GLU A 87 2.55 -3.71 9.51
CA GLU A 87 3.41 -3.65 8.33
C GLU A 87 4.81 -4.18 8.66
N ARG A 88 5.31 -5.09 7.82
CA ARG A 88 6.66 -5.64 7.97
C ARG A 88 7.67 -4.66 7.39
N THR A 89 8.85 -4.59 8.01
CA THR A 89 9.98 -3.87 7.41
C THR A 89 10.39 -4.52 6.08
N PRO A 90 11.13 -3.83 5.20
CA PRO A 90 11.61 -4.42 3.94
C PRO A 90 12.35 -5.75 4.12
N HIS A 91 13.00 -5.94 5.27
CA HIS A 91 13.73 -7.16 5.64
C HIS A 91 12.89 -8.17 6.46
N GLY A 92 11.57 -7.98 6.57
CA GLY A 92 10.64 -8.91 7.22
C GLY A 92 10.47 -8.75 8.75
N GLY A 93 11.14 -7.77 9.36
CA GLY A 93 11.02 -7.47 10.79
C GLY A 93 9.67 -6.86 11.18
N THR A 94 9.30 -6.98 12.46
CA THR A 94 8.08 -6.36 13.01
C THR A 94 8.32 -4.98 13.61
N LYS A 95 9.55 -4.65 13.99
CA LYS A 95 9.92 -3.36 14.57
C LYS A 95 10.46 -2.42 13.51
N TRP A 96 9.99 -1.19 13.51
CA TRP A 96 10.40 -0.15 12.57
C TRP A 96 11.41 0.80 13.21
N ALA A 97 12.61 0.87 12.62
CA ALA A 97 13.58 1.88 12.99
C ALA A 97 13.20 3.23 12.34
N PRO A 98 13.31 4.37 13.05
CA PRO A 98 13.07 5.69 12.46
C PRO A 98 13.94 5.96 11.21
N SER A 99 15.15 5.39 11.17
CA SER A 99 16.06 5.46 10.01
C SER A 99 15.52 4.74 8.77
N SER A 100 14.79 3.62 8.94
CA SER A 100 14.15 2.92 7.83
C SER A 100 13.02 3.74 7.23
N VAL A 101 12.23 4.42 8.08
CA VAL A 101 11.19 5.35 7.65
C VAL A 101 11.80 6.52 6.88
N LYS A 102 12.88 7.12 7.41
CA LYS A 102 13.61 8.19 6.74
C LYS A 102 14.10 7.77 5.34
N ASN A 103 14.75 6.61 5.24
CA ASN A 103 15.24 6.09 3.95
C ASN A 103 14.13 5.93 2.91
N LEU A 104 12.93 5.50 3.35
CA LEU A 104 11.77 5.40 2.47
C LEU A 104 11.23 6.78 2.07
N LEU A 105 11.20 7.75 2.98
CA LEU A 105 10.82 9.13 2.66
C LEU A 105 11.80 9.80 1.68
N ASP A 106 13.11 9.67 1.92
CA ASP A 106 14.14 10.20 1.02
C ASP A 106 14.07 9.56 -0.37
N ARG A 107 13.74 8.27 -0.45
CA ARG A 107 13.47 7.62 -1.74
C ARG A 107 12.17 8.10 -2.36
N ALA A 108 11.11 8.32 -1.59
CA ALA A 108 9.86 8.86 -2.10
C ALA A 108 10.04 10.26 -2.70
N LYS A 109 10.82 11.12 -2.03
CA LYS A 109 11.22 12.44 -2.55
C LYS A 109 11.99 12.32 -3.86
N ARG A 110 13.03 11.46 -3.90
CA ARG A 110 13.83 11.24 -5.12
C ARG A 110 13.02 10.70 -6.30
N ASN A 111 11.97 9.93 -6.03
CA ASN A 111 11.07 9.39 -7.05
C ASN A 111 9.90 10.34 -7.38
N GLY A 112 9.89 11.58 -6.85
CA GLY A 112 8.84 12.56 -7.12
C GLY A 112 7.47 12.22 -6.51
N LEU A 113 7.40 11.25 -5.59
CA LEU A 113 6.16 10.86 -4.89
C LEU A 113 5.80 11.83 -3.75
N LEU A 114 6.78 12.60 -3.28
CA LEU A 114 6.60 13.71 -2.36
C LEU A 114 7.18 14.95 -3.02
N SER A 115 6.35 15.98 -3.24
CA SER A 115 6.89 17.31 -3.52
C SER A 115 7.49 17.83 -2.21
N GLU A 116 8.72 18.36 -2.27
CA GLU A 116 9.15 19.26 -1.21
C GLU A 116 8.15 20.42 -1.19
N ALA A 117 7.57 20.67 -0.02
CA ALA A 117 6.74 21.83 0.25
C ALA A 117 7.64 22.93 0.83
#